data_AF-A0A7W9J0H8-F1
#
_entry.id   AF-A0A7W9J0H8-F1
#
_cell.length_a   1.000
_cell.length_b   1.000
_cell.length_c   1.000
_cell.angle_alpha   90.00
_cell.angle_beta   90.00
_cell.angle_gamma   90.00
#
_symmetry.space_group_name_H-M   'P 1'
#
loop_
_entity.id
_entity.type
_entity.pdbx_description
1 polymer ?
#
loop_
_entity_poly.entity_id
_entity_poly.type
_entity_poly.pdbx_seq_one_letter_code
_entity_poly.pdbx_strand_id
1 'polypeptide(L)' 'MIERTFWRVMVIRDNVIIDWRVAPTSLAEAYANVLRLRYPNDQIRAKQVSDYEAAYPPDQPYDPRD' A
#
# COMPACT_ATOMS: atom_id res chain seq x y z
N MET A 1 11.20 -4.68 21.55
CA MET A 1 10.89 -3.76 20.45
C MET A 1 9.77 -4.39 19.66
N ILE A 2 8.61 -3.74 19.51
CA ILE A 2 7.53 -4.27 18.65
C ILE A 2 7.94 -3.90 17.23
N GLU A 3 8.34 -4.88 16.42
CA GLU A 3 8.59 -4.65 14.99
C GLU A 3 7.29 -4.16 14.36
N ARG A 4 7.29 -2.92 13.87
CA ARG A 4 6.14 -2.35 13.18
C ARG A 4 6.19 -2.83 11.75
N THR A 5 5.47 -3.90 11.45
CA THR A 5 5.39 -4.38 10.07
C THR A 5 4.43 -3.51 9.26
N PHE A 6 4.96 -2.89 8.21
CA PHE A 6 4.17 -2.14 7.22
C PHE A 6 3.97 -2.96 5.95
N TRP A 7 2.85 -2.69 5.29
CA TRP A 7 2.43 -3.32 4.06
C TRP A 7 2.07 -2.27 3.04
N ARG A 8 2.61 -2.40 1.83
CA ARG A 8 2.14 -1.70 0.66
C ARG A 8 1.06 -2.55 -0.01
N VAL A 9 -0.20 -2.11 0.10
CA VAL A 9 -1.35 -2.69 -0.57
C VAL A 9 -1.53 -1.99 -1.91
N MET A 10 -1.53 -2.74 -3.00
CA MET A 10 -1.49 -2.24 -4.38
C MET A 10 -2.68 -2.79 -5.18
N VAL A 11 -3.22 -1.93 -6.03
CA VAL A 11 -4.21 -2.27 -7.06
C VAL A 11 -3.48 -2.38 -8.39
N ILE A 12 -3.61 -3.52 -9.06
CA ILE A 12 -2.93 -3.82 -10.32
C ILE A 12 -3.98 -4.04 -11.41
N ARG A 13 -3.87 -3.25 -12.49
CA ARG A 13 -4.65 -3.36 -13.72
C ARG A 13 -3.70 -3.47 -14.90
N ASP A 14 -3.89 -4.45 -15.77
CA ASP A 14 -3.05 -4.66 -16.96
C ASP A 14 -1.54 -4.67 -16.65
N ASN A 15 -1.17 -5.30 -15.53
CA ASN A 15 0.20 -5.38 -15.02
C ASN A 15 0.83 -4.05 -14.57
N VAL A 16 0.02 -2.99 -14.39
CA VAL A 16 0.43 -1.68 -13.89
C VAL A 16 -0.22 -1.40 -12.53
N ILE A 17 0.54 -0.79 -11.61
CA ILE A 17 -0.01 -0.33 -10.33
C ILE A 17 -0.78 0.97 -10.57
N ILE A 18 -2.09 0.97 -10.31
CA ILE A 18 -2.97 2.12 -10.55
C ILE A 18 -3.37 2.86 -9.26
N ASP A 19 -3.28 2.20 -8.11
CA ASP A 19 -3.47 2.80 -6.79
C ASP A 19 -2.69 1.98 -5.76
N TRP A 20 -2.25 2.61 -4.67
CA TRP A 20 -1.59 1.93 -3.58
C TRP A 20 -1.73 2.69 -2.26
N ARG A 21 -1.67 1.96 -1.14
CA ARG A 21 -1.62 2.51 0.22
C ARG A 21 -0.56 1.78 1.03
N VAL A 22 0.14 2.50 1.89
CA VAL A 22 1.00 1.92 2.91
C VAL A 22 0.28 1.97 4.24
N ALA A 23 0.23 0.84 4.94
CA ALA A 23 -0.45 0.73 6.22
C ALA A 23 0.23 -0.30 7.12
N PRO A 24 0.12 -0.16 8.47
CA PRO A 24 0.55 -1.21 9.38
C PRO A 24 -0.30 -2.48 9.17
N THR A 25 0.21 -3.64 9.59
CA THR A 25 -0.48 -4.94 9.45
C THR A 25 -1.94 -4.90 9.92
N SER A 26 -2.23 -4.21 11.03
CA SER A 26 -3.59 -4.11 11.59
C SER A 26 -4.60 -3.42 10.67
N LEU A 27 -4.15 -2.58 9.74
CA LEU A 27 -5.00 -1.85 8.80
C LEU A 27 -4.85 -2.33 7.35
N ALA A 28 -3.77 -3.05 7.03
CA ALA A 28 -3.48 -3.51 5.68
C ALA A 28 -4.62 -4.38 5.10
N GLU A 29 -5.19 -5.28 5.92
CA GLU A 29 -6.33 -6.11 5.52
C GLU A 29 -7.59 -5.28 5.26
N ALA A 30 -7.86 -4.29 6.13
CA ALA A 30 -8.99 -3.38 5.96
C ALA A 30 -8.87 -2.57 4.66
N TYR A 31 -7.68 -2.05 4.37
CA TYR A 31 -7.41 -1.37 3.10
C TYR A 31 -7.58 -2.31 1.90
N ALA A 32 -7.09 -3.55 1.98
CA ALA A 32 -7.29 -4.51 0.90
C ALA A 32 -8.79 -4.74 0.64
N ASN A 33 -9.63 -4.84 1.68
CA ASN A 33 -11.07 -5.00 1.54
C ASN A 33 -11.75 -3.77 0.91
N VAL A 34 -11.38 -2.56 1.34
CA VAL A 34 -11.89 -1.32 0.74
C VAL A 34 -11.50 -1.21 -0.74
N LEU A 35 -10.24 -1.55 -1.06
CA LEU A 35 -9.77 -1.52 -2.45
C LEU A 35 -10.46 -2.58 -3.31
N ARG A 36 -10.75 -3.78 -2.78
CA ARG A 36 -11.56 -4.79 -3.48
C ARG A 36 -12.96 -4.27 -3.84
N LEU A 37 -13.59 -3.49 -2.97
CA LEU A 37 -14.91 -2.91 -3.24
C LEU A 37 -14.83 -1.80 -4.31
N ARG A 38 -13.78 -0.98 -4.27
CA ARG A 38 -13.60 0.13 -5.21
C ARG A 38 -13.12 -0.32 -6.59
N TYR A 39 -12.34 -1.39 -6.64
CA TYR A 39 -11.68 -1.92 -7.83
C TYR A 39 -12.01 -3.41 -8.01
N PRO A 40 -13.29 -3.78 -8.21
CA PRO A 40 -13.75 -5.17 -8.15
C PRO A 40 -13.19 -6.08 -9.25
N ASN A 41 -12.73 -5.50 -10.36
CA ASN A 41 -12.18 -6.22 -11.50
C ASN A 41 -10.64 -6.24 -11.54
N ASP A 42 -9.99 -5.60 -10.56
CA ASP A 42 -8.54 -5.44 -10.54
C ASP A 42 -7.89 -6.35 -9.50
N GLN A 43 -6.61 -6.67 -9.70
CA GLN A 43 -5.88 -7.51 -8.76
C GLN A 43 -5.43 -6.70 -7.56
N ILE A 44 -5.69 -7.21 -6.35
CA ILE A 44 -5.18 -6.64 -5.11
C ILE A 44 -4.00 -7.49 -4.63
N ARG A 45 -2.83 -6.85 -4.47
CA ARG A 45 -1.63 -7.48 -3.90
C ARG A 45 -1.15 -6.71 -2.69
N ALA A 46 -0.52 -7.38 -1.75
CA ALA A 46 0.15 -6.77 -0.61
C ALA A 46 1.60 -7.23 -0.57
N LYS A 47 2.52 -6.30 -0.32
CA LYS A 47 3.94 -6.56 -0.13
C LYS A 47 4.38 -5.94 1.19
N GLN A 48 5.09 -6.70 2.01
CA GLN A 48 5.73 -6.15 3.21
C GLN A 48 6.82 -5.15 2.80
N VAL A 49 6.86 -4.02 3.47
CA VAL A 49 7.85 -2.95 3.24
C VAL A 49 8.53 -2.60 4.56
N SER A 50 9.77 -2.13 4.44
CA SER A 50 10.53 -1.63 5.59
C SER A 50 9.94 -0.31 6.12
N ASP A 51 10.27 0.04 7.36
CA ASP A 51 9.90 1.33 7.95
C ASP A 51 10.40 2.51 7.10
N TYR A 52 11.58 2.37 6.50
CA TYR A 52 12.16 3.39 5.62
C TYR A 52 11.36 3.57 4.33
N GLU A 53 11.01 2.48 3.64
CA GLU A 53 10.18 2.52 2.42
C GLU A 53 8.74 3.00 2.72
N ALA A 54 8.24 2.74 3.92
CA ALA A 54 6.94 3.22 4.37
C ALA A 54 6.93 4.74 4.57
N ALA A 55 8.02 5.31 5.09
CA ALA A 55 8.18 6.75 5.28
C ALA A 55 8.54 7.48 3.99
N TYR A 56 9.32 6.85 3.10
CA TYR A 56 9.81 7.44 1.85
C TYR A 56 9.52 6.51 0.67
N PRO A 57 8.25 6.37 0.27
CA PRO A 57 7.89 5.53 -0.86
C PRO A 57 8.46 6.11 -2.18
N PRO A 58 9.16 5.30 -2.99
CA PRO A 58 9.95 5.78 -4.13
C PRO A 58 9.11 6.39 -5.27
N ASP A 59 7.82 6.07 -5.32
CA ASP A 59 6.88 6.51 -6.37
C ASP A 59 6.02 7.70 -5.93
N GLN A 60 6.21 8.23 -4.72
CA GLN A 60 5.47 9.39 -4.24
C GLN A 60 6.23 10.66 -4.64
N PRO A 61 5.63 11.58 -5.41
CA PRO A 61 6.26 12.86 -5.68
C PRO A 61 6.52 13.57 -4.34
N TYR A 62 7.69 14.18 -4.21
CA TYR A 62 8.07 14.95 -3.02
C TYR A 62 6.98 15.99 -2.73
N ASP A 63 6.26 15.81 -1.61
CA ASP A 63 5.37 16.84 -1.07
C ASP A 63 6.19 17.66 -0.06
N PRO A 64 6.46 18.96 -0.30
CA PRO A 64 7.22 19.80 0.62
C PRO A 64 6.52 20.07 1.97
N ARG A 65 5.33 19.49 2.18
CA ARG A 65 4.56 19.58 3.43
C ARG A 65 4.62 18.31 4.30
N ASP A 66 5.14 17.20 3.77
CA ASP A 66 5.48 15.99 4.54
C ASP A 66 6.84 16.15 5.24
#